data_AF-A0A933ANZ7-F1
#
_entry.id   AF-A0A933ANZ7-F1
#
_cell.length_a   1.000
_cell.length_b   1.000
_cell.length_c   1.000
_cell.angle_alpha   90.00
_cell.angle_beta   90.00
_cell.angle_gamma   90.00
#
_symmetry.space_group_name_H-M   'P 1'
#
loop_
_entity.id
_entity.type
_entity.pdbx_description
1 polymer ?
#
loop_
_entity_poly.entity_id
_entity_poly.type
_entity_poly.pdbx_seq_one_letter_code
_entity_poly.pdbx_strand_id
1 'polypeptide(L)'
;GQEAEEIVERAFELDDFASRQVMVPRVEMIGMPVDASLEEVLAVGAEHHHTRLPVYHEDLDDIVGIVHLMDVVRACQTGCSGELRQLMRPALTVPEMITADKLLGRMRAERAQMAILVDEYGGTAGLVTIHDLVERLVGPLLDVQEVPQDSIEITPEGDALIGGLALVHDINERFGLHIEGGDEFDTLGGFVQARLGRMPLPGDEVRLDGYVFRVESLDGKRIERVRLTKSRLEAGPRGD
;
A
#
# COMPACT_ATOMS: atom_id res chain seq x y z
N GLY A 1 -20.45 18.63 3.09
CA GLY A 1 -19.06 19.16 3.08
C GLY A 1 -18.46 18.87 1.73
N GLN A 2 -17.39 19.56 1.33
CA GLN A 2 -16.75 19.39 0.01
C GLN A 2 -16.42 17.91 -0.28
N GLU A 3 -15.94 17.14 0.70
CA GLU A 3 -15.69 15.69 0.56
C GLU A 3 -16.94 14.87 0.18
N ALA A 4 -18.11 15.21 0.73
CA ALA A 4 -19.34 14.51 0.41
C ALA A 4 -19.84 14.85 -1.01
N GLU A 5 -19.52 16.04 -1.51
CA GLU A 5 -19.84 16.47 -2.87
C GLU A 5 -18.95 15.75 -3.89
N GLU A 6 -17.64 15.62 -3.60
CA GLU A 6 -16.70 14.84 -4.42
C GLU A 6 -17.05 13.35 -4.49
N ILE A 7 -17.44 12.72 -3.38
CA ILE A 7 -17.87 11.32 -3.38
C ILE A 7 -19.12 11.14 -4.24
N VAL A 8 -20.06 12.10 -4.19
CA VAL A 8 -21.27 12.05 -5.01
C VAL A 8 -20.93 12.19 -6.50
N GLU A 9 -20.02 13.09 -6.88
CA GLU A 9 -19.53 13.19 -8.26
C GLU A 9 -18.85 11.89 -8.73
N ARG A 10 -17.92 11.34 -7.96
CA ARG A 10 -17.25 10.06 -8.29
C ARG A 10 -18.22 8.88 -8.36
N ALA A 11 -19.29 8.91 -7.58
CA ALA A 11 -20.35 7.91 -7.67
C ALA A 11 -21.07 7.95 -9.02
N PHE A 12 -21.29 9.13 -9.59
CA PHE A 12 -21.83 9.25 -10.95
C PHE A 12 -20.81 8.81 -12.02
N GLU A 13 -19.50 8.99 -11.80
CA GLU A 13 -18.47 8.49 -12.73
C GLU A 13 -18.39 6.96 -12.80
N LEU A 14 -18.80 6.24 -11.73
CA LEU A 14 -18.77 4.77 -11.71
C LEU A 14 -19.74 4.13 -12.71
N ASP A 15 -20.80 4.84 -13.10
CA ASP A 15 -21.79 4.37 -14.09
C ASP A 15 -21.17 4.29 -15.50
N ASP A 16 -20.17 5.12 -15.78
CA ASP A 16 -19.51 5.23 -17.09
C ASP A 16 -18.18 4.46 -17.16
N PHE A 17 -17.63 4.03 -16.02
CA PHE A 17 -16.34 3.33 -15.95
C PHE A 17 -16.51 1.83 -16.20
N ALA A 18 -15.79 1.31 -17.19
CA ALA A 18 -15.70 -0.13 -17.41
C ALA A 18 -14.81 -0.76 -16.32
N SER A 19 -15.21 -1.92 -15.79
CA SER A 19 -14.47 -2.59 -14.72
C SER A 19 -13.03 -2.95 -15.13
N ARG A 20 -12.76 -3.14 -16.42
CA ARG A 20 -11.40 -3.30 -16.97
C ARG A 20 -10.43 -2.16 -16.63
N GLN A 21 -10.93 -0.96 -16.30
CA GLN A 21 -10.11 0.21 -15.99
C GLN A 21 -9.69 0.27 -14.51
N VAL A 22 -10.30 -0.55 -13.66
CA VAL A 22 -10.03 -0.63 -12.21
C VAL A 22 -9.60 -2.03 -11.79
N MET A 23 -9.39 -2.94 -12.75
CA MET A 23 -8.95 -4.29 -12.50
C MET A 23 -7.45 -4.38 -12.28
N VAL A 24 -7.03 -5.38 -11.51
CA VAL A 24 -5.68 -5.92 -11.59
C VAL A 24 -5.62 -6.78 -12.85
N PRO A 25 -4.80 -6.42 -13.86
CA PRO A 25 -4.70 -7.18 -15.10
C PRO A 25 -4.20 -8.61 -14.86
N ARG A 26 -4.59 -9.57 -15.71
CA ARG A 26 -4.16 -10.99 -15.62
C ARG A 26 -2.65 -11.16 -15.42
N VAL A 27 -1.84 -10.35 -16.10
CA VAL A 27 -0.37 -10.42 -16.05
C VAL A 27 0.21 -10.04 -14.68
N GLU A 28 -0.55 -9.31 -13.87
CA GLU A 28 -0.20 -8.89 -12.51
C GLU A 28 -0.91 -9.74 -11.44
N MET A 29 -1.82 -10.64 -11.84
CA MET A 29 -2.53 -11.50 -10.91
C MET A 29 -1.58 -12.52 -10.27
N ILE A 30 -1.73 -12.67 -8.96
CA ILE A 30 -1.08 -13.72 -8.18
C ILE A 30 -2.15 -14.71 -7.79
N GLY A 31 -2.02 -15.95 -8.26
CA GLY A 31 -2.94 -17.05 -7.96
C GLY A 31 -2.19 -18.31 -7.55
N MET A 32 -2.93 -19.29 -7.07
CA MET A 32 -2.38 -20.58 -6.61
C MET A 32 -2.91 -21.72 -7.49
N PRO A 33 -2.08 -22.70 -7.85
CA PRO A 33 -2.60 -23.91 -8.48
C PRO A 33 -3.44 -24.69 -7.46
N VAL A 34 -4.45 -25.40 -7.95
CA VAL A 34 -5.47 -26.05 -7.11
C VAL A 34 -4.95 -27.22 -6.27
N ASP A 35 -3.78 -27.74 -6.62
CA ASP A 35 -3.03 -28.77 -5.91
C ASP A 35 -1.93 -28.20 -5.00
N ALA A 36 -1.80 -26.87 -4.89
CA ALA A 36 -0.90 -26.23 -3.94
C ALA A 36 -1.18 -26.66 -2.50
N SER A 37 -0.11 -26.82 -1.73
CA SER A 37 -0.18 -27.05 -0.30
C SER A 37 -0.68 -25.80 0.43
N LEU A 38 -1.31 -26.00 1.59
CA LEU A 38 -1.76 -24.88 2.44
C LEU A 38 -0.60 -24.00 2.91
N GLU A 39 0.59 -24.58 3.09
CA GLU A 39 1.79 -23.84 3.47
C GLU A 39 2.26 -22.89 2.35
N GLU A 40 2.23 -23.34 1.09
CA GLU A 40 2.54 -22.48 -0.06
C GLU A 40 1.55 -21.33 -0.17
N VAL A 41 0.25 -21.59 0.02
CA VAL A 41 -0.79 -20.55 0.02
C VAL A 41 -0.53 -19.50 1.12
N LEU A 42 -0.11 -19.94 2.32
CA LEU A 42 0.26 -19.03 3.40
C LEU A 42 1.50 -18.21 3.07
N ALA A 43 2.53 -18.83 2.49
CA ALA A 43 3.77 -18.16 2.11
C ALA A 43 3.50 -17.06 1.05
N VAL A 44 2.81 -17.41 -0.03
CA VAL A 44 2.45 -16.47 -1.11
C VAL A 44 1.53 -15.36 -0.58
N GLY A 45 0.51 -15.71 0.20
CA GLY A 45 -0.39 -14.72 0.79
C GLY A 45 0.32 -13.73 1.72
N ALA A 46 1.30 -14.19 2.49
CA ALA A 46 2.10 -13.33 3.36
C ALA A 46 3.09 -12.46 2.59
N GLU A 47 3.79 -13.03 1.60
CA GLU A 47 4.76 -12.30 0.77
C GLU A 47 4.12 -11.13 0.04
N HIS A 48 2.95 -11.34 -0.54
CA HIS A 48 2.24 -10.34 -1.35
C HIS A 48 1.16 -9.57 -0.57
N HIS A 49 1.06 -9.78 0.75
CA HIS A 49 0.08 -9.12 1.62
C HIS A 49 -1.38 -9.31 1.13
N HIS A 50 -1.68 -10.48 0.57
CA HIS A 50 -3.00 -10.79 0.01
C HIS A 50 -3.86 -11.59 0.98
N THR A 51 -5.07 -11.11 1.24
CA THR A 51 -6.04 -11.82 2.10
C THR A 51 -6.84 -12.89 1.36
N ARG A 52 -6.88 -12.80 0.03
CA ARG A 52 -7.57 -13.71 -0.88
C ARG A 52 -6.72 -13.95 -2.11
N LEU A 53 -6.72 -15.19 -2.59
CA LEU A 53 -6.00 -15.58 -3.79
C LEU A 53 -6.97 -16.32 -4.74
N PRO A 54 -7.00 -15.99 -6.03
CA PRO A 54 -7.57 -16.84 -7.05
C PRO A 54 -6.86 -18.19 -7.06
N VAL A 55 -7.62 -19.26 -7.30
CA VAL A 55 -7.08 -20.60 -7.42
C VAL A 55 -7.42 -21.13 -8.80
N TYR A 56 -6.41 -21.62 -9.51
CA TYR A 56 -6.51 -22.09 -10.89
C TYR A 56 -6.19 -23.56 -11.03
N HIS A 57 -6.61 -24.18 -12.13
CA HIS A 57 -6.29 -25.58 -12.41
C HIS A 57 -5.09 -25.72 -13.36
N GLU A 58 -5.20 -25.31 -14.63
CA GLU A 58 -4.07 -25.38 -15.58
C GLU A 58 -3.23 -24.10 -15.58
N ASP A 59 -3.89 -22.96 -15.73
CA ASP A 59 -3.28 -21.63 -15.70
C ASP A 59 -4.33 -20.58 -15.27
N LEU A 60 -3.93 -19.31 -15.25
CA LEU A 60 -4.80 -18.21 -14.82
C LEU A 60 -6.03 -17.98 -15.71
N ASP A 61 -6.17 -18.63 -16.86
CA ASP A 61 -7.41 -18.61 -17.66
C ASP A 61 -8.44 -19.64 -17.18
N ASP A 62 -8.04 -20.62 -16.37
CA ASP A 62 -8.92 -21.62 -15.74
C ASP A 62 -9.02 -21.42 -14.22
N ILE A 63 -9.65 -20.31 -13.81
CA ILE A 63 -9.90 -20.00 -12.39
C ILE A 63 -11.07 -20.83 -11.87
N VAL A 64 -10.78 -21.74 -10.94
CA VAL A 64 -11.75 -22.68 -10.37
C VAL A 64 -12.28 -22.27 -9.00
N GLY A 65 -11.74 -21.19 -8.40
CA GLY A 65 -12.29 -20.58 -7.20
C GLY A 65 -11.38 -19.54 -6.55
N ILE A 66 -11.72 -19.18 -5.32
CA ILE A 66 -10.98 -18.21 -4.50
C ILE A 66 -10.78 -18.81 -3.11
N VAL A 67 -9.57 -18.67 -2.56
CA VAL A 67 -9.25 -19.07 -1.19
C VAL A 67 -9.05 -17.83 -0.31
N HIS A 68 -9.52 -17.88 0.93
CA HIS A 68 -9.28 -16.85 1.94
C HIS A 68 -8.16 -17.30 2.88
N LEU A 69 -7.14 -16.45 3.08
CA LEU A 69 -5.96 -16.80 3.87
C LEU A 69 -6.29 -17.22 5.31
N MET A 70 -7.21 -16.52 5.98
CA MET A 70 -7.72 -16.90 7.30
C MET A 70 -8.34 -18.31 7.38
N ASP A 71 -8.96 -18.80 6.31
CA ASP A 71 -9.50 -20.17 6.30
C ASP A 71 -8.36 -21.19 6.23
N VAL A 72 -7.29 -20.86 5.50
CA VAL A 72 -6.04 -21.64 5.46
C VAL A 72 -5.33 -21.64 6.81
N VAL A 73 -5.17 -20.48 7.44
CA VAL A 73 -4.60 -20.35 8.79
C VAL A 73 -5.35 -21.24 9.78
N ARG A 74 -6.69 -21.25 9.74
CA ARG A 74 -7.53 -22.10 10.59
C ARG A 74 -7.30 -23.59 10.32
N ALA A 75 -7.25 -24.00 9.06
CA ALA A 75 -6.97 -25.38 8.68
C ALA A 75 -5.56 -25.82 9.12
N CYS A 76 -4.62 -24.88 9.17
CA CYS A 76 -3.25 -25.11 9.59
C CYS A 76 -3.03 -25.23 11.11
N GLN A 77 -4.00 -24.84 11.95
CA GLN A 77 -3.85 -24.87 13.41
C GLN A 77 -3.54 -26.26 13.97
N THR A 78 -3.93 -27.32 13.28
CA THR A 78 -3.71 -28.72 13.68
C THR A 78 -2.76 -29.49 12.76
N GLY A 79 -1.93 -28.78 11.96
CA GLY A 79 -0.85 -29.39 11.17
C GLY A 79 -0.97 -29.32 9.65
N CYS A 80 -1.65 -28.30 9.10
CA CYS A 80 -1.67 -27.96 7.66
C CYS A 80 -1.97 -29.12 6.68
N SER A 81 -2.66 -30.17 7.10
CA SER A 81 -2.87 -31.39 6.30
C SER A 81 -4.13 -31.39 5.43
N GLY A 82 -4.77 -30.22 5.24
CA GLY A 82 -5.99 -30.07 4.45
C GLY A 82 -5.73 -29.89 2.96
N GLU A 83 -6.75 -30.18 2.15
CA GLU A 83 -6.72 -29.92 0.70
C GLU A 83 -7.22 -28.51 0.41
N LEU A 84 -6.49 -27.75 -0.43
CA LEU A 84 -6.88 -26.41 -0.85
C LEU A 84 -8.31 -26.38 -1.43
N ARG A 85 -8.66 -27.37 -2.26
CA ARG A 85 -10.00 -27.53 -2.86
C ARG A 85 -11.16 -27.43 -1.87
N GLN A 86 -10.97 -27.90 -0.63
CA GLN A 86 -12.02 -27.90 0.39
C GLN A 86 -12.22 -26.54 1.05
N LEU A 87 -11.23 -25.65 0.95
CA LEU A 87 -11.26 -24.30 1.51
C LEU A 87 -11.68 -23.25 0.49
N MET A 88 -11.71 -23.63 -0.79
CA MET A 88 -12.08 -22.76 -1.89
C MET A 88 -13.57 -22.45 -1.89
N ARG A 89 -13.89 -21.26 -2.38
CA ARG A 89 -15.25 -20.81 -2.67
C ARG A 89 -15.37 -20.50 -4.16
N PRO A 90 -16.57 -20.64 -4.75
CA PRO A 90 -16.79 -20.27 -6.14
C PRO A 90 -16.39 -18.81 -6.40
N ALA A 91 -15.70 -18.57 -7.51
CA ALA A 91 -15.37 -17.22 -7.96
C ALA A 91 -16.57 -16.55 -8.63
N LEU A 92 -16.88 -15.31 -8.26
CA LEU A 92 -17.82 -14.49 -9.01
C LEU A 92 -17.16 -14.12 -10.34
N THR A 93 -17.70 -14.60 -11.45
CA THR A 93 -17.18 -14.35 -12.80
C THR A 93 -18.10 -13.40 -13.56
N VAL A 94 -17.52 -12.37 -14.18
CA VAL A 94 -18.24 -11.30 -14.88
C VAL A 94 -17.51 -10.90 -16.17
N PRO A 95 -18.20 -10.43 -17.22
CA PRO A 95 -17.52 -9.87 -18.40
C PRO A 95 -16.70 -8.62 -18.04
N GLU A 96 -15.53 -8.42 -18.63
CA GLU A 96 -14.65 -7.28 -18.34
C GLU A 96 -15.29 -5.91 -18.65
N MET A 97 -16.27 -5.90 -19.56
CA MET A 97 -17.02 -4.74 -20.00
C MET A 97 -18.17 -4.35 -19.06
N ILE A 98 -18.39 -5.07 -17.96
CA ILE A 98 -19.37 -4.68 -16.93
C ILE A 98 -18.96 -3.33 -16.32
N THR A 99 -19.92 -2.44 -16.13
CA THR A 99 -19.66 -1.14 -15.47
C THR A 99 -19.40 -1.34 -13.98
N ALA A 100 -18.57 -0.47 -13.39
CA ALA A 100 -18.12 -0.59 -12.01
C ALA A 100 -19.27 -0.53 -10.99
N ASP A 101 -20.30 0.28 -11.24
CA ASP A 101 -21.54 0.35 -10.44
C ASP A 101 -22.28 -1.00 -10.40
N LYS A 102 -22.46 -1.65 -11.56
CA LYS A 102 -23.13 -2.94 -11.69
C LYS A 102 -22.30 -4.05 -11.06
N LEU A 103 -20.99 -4.00 -11.23
CA LEU A 103 -20.09 -4.94 -10.58
C LEU A 103 -20.19 -4.82 -9.06
N LEU A 104 -20.12 -3.60 -8.52
CA LEU A 104 -20.29 -3.35 -7.08
C LEU A 104 -21.64 -3.87 -6.59
N GLY A 105 -22.72 -3.63 -7.34
CA GLY A 105 -24.06 -4.16 -7.04
C GLY A 105 -24.09 -5.69 -6.98
N ARG A 106 -23.49 -6.38 -7.96
CA ARG A 106 -23.37 -7.84 -7.98
C ARG A 106 -22.53 -8.37 -6.83
N MET A 107 -21.35 -7.80 -6.59
CA MET A 107 -20.46 -8.19 -5.49
C MET A 107 -21.16 -8.06 -4.13
N ARG A 108 -21.94 -7.00 -3.92
CA ARG A 108 -22.75 -6.83 -2.70
C ARG A 108 -23.86 -7.86 -2.57
N ALA A 109 -24.60 -8.13 -3.65
CA ALA A 109 -25.68 -9.10 -3.67
C ALA A 109 -25.19 -10.53 -3.38
N GLU A 110 -24.08 -10.92 -4.00
CA GLU A 110 -23.47 -12.25 -3.88
C GLU A 110 -22.52 -12.35 -2.67
N ARG A 111 -22.32 -11.25 -1.93
CA ARG A 111 -21.34 -11.11 -0.83
C ARG A 111 -19.92 -11.50 -1.25
N ALA A 112 -19.60 -11.30 -2.52
CA ALA A 112 -18.26 -11.50 -3.07
C ALA A 112 -17.38 -10.30 -2.71
N GLN A 113 -16.12 -10.59 -2.35
CA GLN A 113 -15.11 -9.56 -2.06
C GLN A 113 -14.10 -9.41 -3.20
N MET A 114 -14.13 -10.34 -4.16
CA MET A 114 -13.30 -10.40 -5.35
C MET A 114 -14.15 -10.99 -6.47
N ALA A 115 -13.99 -10.45 -7.68
CA ALA A 115 -14.60 -10.93 -8.91
C ALA A 115 -13.50 -11.15 -9.96
N ILE A 116 -13.67 -12.18 -10.78
CA ILE A 116 -12.80 -12.50 -11.92
C ILE A 116 -13.48 -11.94 -13.18
N LEU A 117 -12.74 -11.13 -13.92
CA LEU A 117 -13.20 -10.52 -15.15
C LEU A 117 -12.78 -11.43 -16.31
N VAL A 118 -13.72 -11.75 -17.20
CA VAL A 118 -13.45 -12.55 -18.39
C VAL A 118 -13.54 -11.71 -19.66
N ASP A 119 -12.67 -12.00 -20.62
CA ASP A 119 -12.66 -11.37 -21.93
C ASP A 119 -13.70 -12.02 -22.88
N GLU A 120 -13.73 -11.54 -24.12
CA GLU A 120 -14.66 -12.03 -25.16
C GLU A 120 -14.36 -13.46 -25.63
N TYR A 121 -13.15 -13.97 -25.37
CA TYR A 121 -12.70 -15.31 -25.75
C TYR A 121 -12.89 -16.32 -24.61
N GLY A 122 -13.34 -15.87 -23.43
CA GLY A 122 -13.54 -16.68 -22.24
C GLY A 122 -12.27 -16.86 -21.40
N GLY A 123 -11.20 -16.13 -21.73
CA GLY A 123 -9.99 -16.07 -20.90
C GLY A 123 -10.16 -15.10 -19.74
N THR A 124 -9.26 -15.17 -18.77
CA THR A 124 -9.28 -14.24 -17.63
C THR A 124 -8.65 -12.92 -18.05
N ALA A 125 -9.42 -11.82 -18.05
CA ALA A 125 -8.90 -10.48 -18.30
C ALA A 125 -8.15 -9.93 -17.07
N GLY A 126 -8.64 -10.24 -15.87
CA GLY A 126 -8.11 -9.72 -14.61
C GLY A 126 -9.00 -10.05 -13.42
N LEU A 127 -8.74 -9.40 -12.29
CA LEU A 127 -9.60 -9.44 -11.10
C LEU A 127 -9.91 -8.04 -10.58
N VAL A 128 -11.02 -7.90 -9.86
CA VAL A 128 -11.39 -6.67 -9.14
C VAL A 128 -11.83 -7.06 -7.74
N THR A 129 -11.39 -6.30 -6.74
CA THR A 129 -11.86 -6.42 -5.37
C THR A 129 -12.90 -5.34 -5.04
N ILE A 130 -13.69 -5.58 -3.99
CA ILE A 130 -14.62 -4.56 -3.51
C ILE A 130 -13.88 -3.32 -3.00
N HIS A 131 -12.64 -3.49 -2.53
CA HIS A 131 -11.79 -2.39 -2.09
C HIS A 131 -11.49 -1.45 -3.26
N ASP A 132 -11.04 -1.98 -4.40
CA ASP A 132 -10.69 -1.21 -5.59
C ASP A 132 -11.89 -0.36 -6.10
N LEU A 133 -13.09 -0.95 -6.06
CA LEU A 133 -14.32 -0.25 -6.45
C LEU A 133 -14.70 0.87 -5.46
N VAL A 134 -14.50 0.65 -4.16
CA VAL A 134 -14.80 1.65 -3.12
C VAL A 134 -13.74 2.75 -3.11
N GLU A 135 -12.47 2.43 -3.34
CA GLU A 135 -11.39 3.40 -3.46
C GLU A 135 -11.62 4.34 -4.63
N ARG A 136 -12.17 3.86 -5.76
CA ARG A 136 -12.55 4.73 -6.87
C ARG A 136 -13.65 5.73 -6.49
N LEU A 137 -14.57 5.34 -5.61
CA LEU A 137 -15.67 6.17 -5.11
C LEU A 137 -15.20 7.20 -4.07
N VAL A 138 -14.40 6.76 -3.11
CA VAL A 138 -14.00 7.57 -1.95
C VAL A 138 -12.74 8.38 -2.21
N GLY A 139 -11.92 7.97 -3.18
CA GLY A 139 -10.51 8.39 -3.32
C GLY A 139 -9.59 7.37 -2.64
N PRO A 140 -8.25 7.49 -2.80
CA PRO A 140 -7.30 6.59 -2.18
C PRO A 140 -7.59 6.51 -0.69
N LEU A 141 -8.05 5.33 -0.25
CA LEU A 141 -8.17 5.02 1.16
C LEU A 141 -6.73 4.83 1.61
N LEU A 142 -6.09 5.91 2.05
CA LEU A 142 -4.79 5.82 2.70
C LEU A 142 -4.93 4.74 3.76
N ASP A 143 -4.20 3.64 3.59
CA ASP A 143 -4.20 2.57 4.57
C ASP A 143 -3.81 3.21 5.90
N VAL A 144 -4.39 2.76 7.01
CA VAL A 144 -4.14 3.42 8.32
C VAL A 144 -2.64 3.32 8.72
N GLN A 145 -1.86 2.53 7.97
CA GLN A 145 -0.41 2.40 8.05
C GLN A 145 0.37 3.17 6.96
N GLU A 146 -0.25 3.58 5.85
CA GLU A 146 0.41 4.36 4.80
C GLU A 146 0.39 5.85 5.16
N VAL A 147 1.38 6.22 5.94
CA VAL A 147 1.71 7.62 6.19
C VAL A 147 2.20 8.25 4.88
N PRO A 148 1.64 9.39 4.41
CA PRO A 148 2.10 10.06 3.20
C PRO A 148 3.61 10.30 3.21
N GLN A 149 4.29 10.09 2.07
CA GLN A 149 5.76 10.20 1.98
C GLN A 149 6.29 11.64 2.15
N ASP A 150 5.42 12.63 2.23
CA ASP A 150 5.68 14.04 2.53
C ASP A 150 5.17 14.48 3.92
N SER A 151 4.68 13.55 4.74
CA SER A 151 4.09 13.88 6.04
C SER A 151 5.12 14.42 7.04
N ILE A 152 4.64 15.24 7.99
CA ILE A 152 5.41 15.71 9.14
C ILE A 152 4.60 15.42 10.41
N GLU A 153 4.99 14.37 11.13
CA GLU A 153 4.35 13.91 12.36
C GLU A 153 5.18 14.32 13.58
N ILE A 154 4.56 14.93 14.58
CA ILE A 154 5.24 15.27 15.85
C ILE A 154 4.94 14.16 16.85
N THR A 155 5.97 13.55 17.43
CA THR A 155 5.82 12.52 18.44
C THR A 155 5.44 13.14 19.80
N PRO A 156 4.83 12.37 20.71
CA PRO A 156 4.51 12.84 22.06
C PRO A 156 5.74 13.32 22.85
N GLU A 157 6.94 12.83 22.53
CA GLU A 157 8.20 13.26 23.15
C GLU A 157 8.74 14.60 22.60
N GLY A 158 8.11 15.16 21.57
CA GLY A 158 8.51 16.43 20.93
C GLY A 158 9.54 16.28 19.81
N ASP A 159 9.86 15.05 19.41
CA ASP A 159 10.59 14.76 18.18
C ASP A 159 9.62 14.83 16.98
N ALA A 160 10.15 14.83 15.76
CA ALA A 160 9.34 14.70 14.57
C ALA A 160 9.79 13.53 13.70
N LEU A 161 8.85 12.86 13.07
CA LEU A 161 9.07 11.84 12.06
C LEU A 161 8.54 12.40 10.74
N ILE A 162 9.45 12.56 9.77
CA ILE A 162 9.22 13.34 8.56
C ILE A 162 9.46 12.45 7.35
N GLY A 163 8.54 12.49 6.40
CA GLY A 163 8.67 11.81 5.12
C GLY A 163 9.79 12.41 4.27
N GLY A 164 10.53 11.57 3.55
CA GLY A 164 11.66 11.99 2.73
C GLY A 164 11.29 12.90 1.55
N LEU A 165 10.01 12.93 1.14
CA LEU A 165 9.51 13.83 0.11
C LEU A 165 9.00 15.17 0.65
N ALA A 166 8.98 15.36 1.98
CA ALA A 166 8.56 16.62 2.58
C ALA A 166 9.43 17.78 2.07
N LEU A 167 8.80 18.89 1.70
CA LEU A 167 9.50 20.04 1.15
C LEU A 167 10.34 20.74 2.22
N VAL A 168 11.55 21.13 1.84
CA VAL A 168 12.47 21.87 2.72
C VAL A 168 11.83 23.17 3.22
N HIS A 169 11.07 23.84 2.37
CA HIS A 169 10.26 25.02 2.70
C HIS A 169 9.37 24.77 3.94
N ASP A 170 8.56 23.72 3.92
CA ASP A 170 7.60 23.42 4.99
C ASP A 170 8.31 23.09 6.31
N ILE A 171 9.47 22.43 6.21
CA ILE A 171 10.29 22.05 7.36
C ILE A 171 10.94 23.29 7.99
N ASN A 172 11.46 24.21 7.16
CA ASN A 172 12.01 25.47 7.62
C ASN A 172 10.97 26.32 8.35
N GLU A 173 9.78 26.48 7.76
CA GLU A 173 8.68 27.22 8.40
C GLU A 173 8.24 26.59 9.72
N ARG A 174 8.12 25.27 9.75
CA ARG A 174 7.55 24.56 10.90
C ARG A 174 8.51 24.40 12.08
N PHE A 175 9.80 24.22 11.82
CA PHE A 175 10.81 23.98 12.86
C PHE A 175 11.75 25.17 13.09
N GLY A 176 11.59 26.26 12.32
CA GLY A 176 12.44 27.44 12.40
C GLY A 176 13.88 27.16 11.96
N LEU A 177 14.03 26.29 10.95
CA LEU A 177 15.32 25.87 10.40
C LEU A 177 15.73 26.75 9.22
N HIS A 178 17.02 26.76 8.91
CA HIS A 178 17.57 27.45 7.74
C HIS A 178 18.29 26.47 6.81
N ILE A 179 17.56 25.46 6.34
CA ILE A 179 18.07 24.56 5.30
C ILE A 179 18.09 25.34 3.98
N GLU A 180 19.28 25.64 3.48
CA GLU A 180 19.52 26.30 2.19
C GLU A 180 19.99 25.26 1.15
N GLY A 181 19.24 25.13 0.04
CA GLY A 181 19.53 24.17 -1.02
C GLY A 181 19.55 24.72 -2.44
N GLY A 182 18.99 25.92 -2.68
CA GLY A 182 18.84 26.45 -4.03
C GLY A 182 18.20 25.43 -4.97
N ASP A 183 18.81 25.20 -6.13
CA ASP A 183 18.34 24.24 -7.14
C ASP A 183 18.85 22.80 -6.91
N GLU A 184 19.61 22.52 -5.84
CA GLU A 184 20.23 21.19 -5.63
C GLU A 184 19.26 20.16 -5.06
N PHE A 185 18.28 20.59 -4.27
CA PHE A 185 17.27 19.73 -3.67
C PHE A 185 16.04 20.53 -3.20
N ASP A 186 14.85 19.95 -3.40
CA ASP A 186 13.59 20.51 -2.92
C ASP A 186 13.06 19.80 -1.66
N THR A 187 13.49 18.56 -1.42
CA THR A 187 12.95 17.66 -0.40
C THR A 187 13.92 17.38 0.73
N LEU A 188 13.40 16.95 1.88
CA LEU A 188 14.22 16.57 3.03
C LEU A 188 15.19 15.44 2.72
N GLY A 189 14.73 14.42 1.98
CA GLY A 189 15.58 13.32 1.55
C GLY A 189 16.71 13.79 0.65
N GLY A 190 16.44 14.74 -0.25
CA GLY A 190 17.46 15.39 -1.08
C GLY A 190 18.49 16.13 -0.24
N PHE A 191 18.05 16.95 0.72
CA PHE A 191 18.93 17.65 1.67
C PHE A 191 19.84 16.67 2.44
N VAL A 192 19.27 15.64 3.07
CA VAL A 192 20.03 14.69 3.89
C VAL A 192 21.04 13.94 3.03
N GLN A 193 20.66 13.49 1.84
CA GLN A 193 21.55 12.80 0.91
C GLN A 193 22.68 13.71 0.41
N ALA A 194 22.37 14.96 0.04
CA ALA A 194 23.37 15.94 -0.37
C ALA A 194 24.39 16.20 0.75
N ARG A 195 23.91 16.29 1.99
CA ARG A 195 24.76 16.53 3.17
C ARG A 195 25.63 15.33 3.54
N LEU A 196 25.16 14.10 3.31
CA LEU A 196 25.94 12.88 3.50
C LEU A 196 27.02 12.69 2.42
N GLY A 197 26.80 13.17 1.19
CA GLY A 197 27.74 13.06 0.07
C GLY A 197 27.96 11.62 -0.43
N ARG A 198 27.10 10.68 0.00
CA ARG A 198 27.12 9.26 -0.39
C ARG A 198 25.71 8.69 -0.34
N MET A 199 25.58 7.42 -0.77
CA MET A 199 24.33 6.68 -0.60
C MET A 199 23.94 6.60 0.89
N PRO A 200 22.69 6.94 1.24
CA PRO A 200 22.21 6.91 2.62
C PRO A 200 21.99 5.47 3.09
N LEU A 201 22.13 5.27 4.40
CA LEU A 201 21.82 4.03 5.10
C LEU A 201 20.93 4.35 6.31
N PRO A 202 20.03 3.44 6.72
CA PRO A 202 19.30 3.59 7.97
C PRO A 202 20.27 3.80 9.15
N GLY A 203 19.96 4.79 9.98
CA GLY A 203 20.80 5.22 11.09
C GLY A 203 21.81 6.32 10.77
N ASP A 204 21.98 6.71 9.50
CA ASP A 204 22.80 7.87 9.15
C ASP A 204 22.25 9.16 9.78
N GLU A 205 23.14 10.05 10.21
CA GLU A 205 22.78 11.31 10.88
C GLU A 205 23.39 12.53 10.18
N VAL A 206 22.58 13.57 10.07
CA VAL A 206 22.98 14.92 9.65
C VAL A 206 22.60 15.91 10.76
N ARG A 207 23.45 16.90 11.02
CA ARG A 207 23.19 17.92 12.05
C ARG A 207 23.14 19.32 11.44
N LEU A 208 22.13 20.08 11.82
CA LEU A 208 21.93 21.49 11.41
C LEU A 208 21.11 22.22 12.48
N ASP A 209 21.50 23.46 12.80
CA ASP A 209 20.73 24.39 13.67
C ASP A 209 20.27 23.80 15.01
N GLY A 210 21.10 22.95 15.63
CA GLY A 210 20.77 22.31 16.90
C GLY A 210 19.77 21.16 16.79
N TYR A 211 19.54 20.64 15.58
CA TYR A 211 18.77 19.44 15.31
C TYR A 211 19.62 18.32 14.72
N VAL A 212 19.18 17.09 14.94
CA VAL A 212 19.71 15.86 14.33
C VAL A 212 18.64 15.26 13.45
N PHE A 213 18.98 15.07 12.18
CA PHE A 213 18.20 14.39 11.15
C PHE A 213 18.75 12.98 11.00
N ARG A 214 18.03 12.00 11.52
CA ARG A 214 18.42 10.59 11.46
C ARG A 214 17.58 9.85 10.43
N VAL A 215 18.21 9.15 9.49
CA VAL A 215 17.51 8.28 8.54
C VAL A 215 16.92 7.09 9.29
N GLU A 216 15.61 6.90 9.22
CA GLU A 216 14.91 5.78 9.86
C GLU A 216 14.68 4.63 8.86
N SER A 217 14.23 4.95 7.64
CA SER A 217 13.97 3.97 6.60
C SER A 217 14.29 4.50 5.20
N LEU A 218 14.48 3.56 4.26
CA LEU A 218 14.71 3.82 2.85
C LEU A 218 13.67 3.07 2.02
N ASP A 219 13.21 3.71 0.95
CA ASP A 219 12.47 3.08 -0.14
C ASP A 219 13.46 2.87 -1.30
N GLY A 220 13.98 1.64 -1.39
CA GLY A 220 15.09 1.29 -2.28
C GLY A 220 16.34 2.10 -2.00
N LYS A 221 16.58 3.14 -2.82
CA LYS A 221 17.74 4.04 -2.73
C LYS A 221 17.39 5.43 -2.19
N ARG A 222 16.10 5.73 -2.04
CA ARG A 222 15.57 7.03 -1.61
C ARG A 222 15.34 6.98 -0.10
N ILE A 223 15.59 8.11 0.58
CA ILE A 223 15.22 8.25 1.98
C ILE A 223 13.70 8.31 2.06
N GLU A 224 13.11 7.40 2.84
CA GLU A 224 11.66 7.32 3.02
C GLU A 224 11.23 8.07 4.29
N ARG A 225 11.95 7.89 5.41
CA ARG A 225 11.65 8.57 6.68
C ARG A 225 12.91 9.09 7.36
N VAL A 226 12.78 10.27 7.95
CA VAL A 226 13.80 10.94 8.76
C VAL A 226 13.21 11.31 10.11
N ARG A 227 13.87 10.91 11.19
CA ARG A 227 13.58 11.42 12.53
C ARG A 227 14.36 12.70 12.78
N LEU A 228 13.65 13.75 13.13
CA LEU A 228 14.19 15.02 13.57
C LEU A 228 14.13 15.10 15.10
N THR A 229 15.28 15.30 15.74
CA THR A 229 15.37 15.46 17.20
C THR A 229 16.17 16.72 17.54
N LYS A 230 15.89 17.34 18.68
CA LYS A 230 16.77 18.42 19.17
C LYS A 230 18.07 17.83 19.69
N SER A 231 19.19 18.32 19.18
CA SER A 231 20.51 18.00 19.69
C SER A 231 20.60 18.47 21.14
N ARG A 232 20.69 17.55 22.10
CA ARG A 232 21.07 17.91 23.47
C ARG A 232 22.48 18.48 23.40
N LEU A 233 22.62 19.80 23.55
CA LEU A 233 23.90 20.39 23.93
C LEU A 233 24.31 19.74 25.25
N GLU A 234 25.46 19.06 25.27
CA GLU A 234 26.11 18.71 26.53
C GLU A 234 26.30 20.01 27.32
N ALA A 235 25.63 20.11 28.46
CA ALA A 235 25.95 21.15 29.43
C ALA A 235 27.41 20.91 29.85
N GLY A 236 28.31 21.77 29.38
CA GLY A 236 29.73 21.74 29.77
C GLY A 236 29.86 21.75 31.30
N PRO A 237 30.92 21.13 31.83
CA PRO A 237 31.08 20.96 33.27
C PRO A 237 31.05 22.33 33.96
N ARG A 238 30.18 22.48 34.96
CA ARG A 238 30.24 23.62 35.87
C ARG A 238 31.60 23.57 36.56
N GLY A 239 32.48 24.49 36.15
CA GLY A 239 33.74 24.74 36.85
C GLY A 239 33.46 25.16 38.28
N ASP A 240 34.24 24.55 39.17
CA ASP A 240 34.35 24.77 40.62
C ASP A 240 34.69 26.24 40.96
#